data_AF-A0AA36GHT8-F1
#
_entry.id   AF-A0AA36GHT8-F1
#
_cell.length_a   1.000
_cell.length_b   1.000
_cell.length_c   1.000
_cell.angle_alpha   90.00
_cell.angle_beta   90.00
_cell.angle_gamma   90.00
#
_symmetry.space_group_name_H-M   'P 1'
#
loop_
_entity.id
_entity.type
_entity.pdbx_description
1 polymer ?
#
loop_
_entity_poly.entity_id
_entity_poly.type
_entity_poly.pdbx_seq_one_letter_code
_entity_poly.pdbx_strand_id
1 'polypeptide(L)' 'MTSNTTNVRQISKMDQKMESMKAVVEQLRRETQVQRKNVSEVARDLLDYCEKHKGSDTLVSGTTDAQNPFREKKGCTMI' A
#
# COMPACT_ATOMS: atom_id res chain seq x y z
N MET A 1 -17.25 -17.20 -47.34
CA MET A 1 -16.21 -16.16 -47.12
C MET A 1 -15.99 -15.84 -45.64
N THR A 2 -16.94 -16.04 -44.73
CA THR A 2 -16.86 -15.64 -43.30
C THR A 2 -16.01 -16.55 -42.41
N SER A 3 -15.88 -17.83 -42.73
CA SER A 3 -15.17 -18.82 -41.91
C SER A 3 -13.66 -18.54 -41.77
N ASN A 4 -13.04 -17.97 -42.81
CA ASN A 4 -11.61 -17.66 -42.81
C ASN A 4 -11.30 -16.48 -41.89
N THR A 5 -12.18 -15.47 -41.86
CA THR A 5 -12.04 -14.29 -40.98
C THR A 5 -12.21 -14.65 -39.50
N THR A 6 -13.12 -15.57 -39.17
CA THR A 6 -13.30 -16.03 -37.78
C THR A 6 -12.06 -16.76 -37.27
N ASN A 7 -11.44 -17.60 -38.10
CA ASN A 7 -10.24 -18.34 -37.75
C ASN A 7 -9.05 -17.39 -37.48
N VAL A 8 -8.84 -16.41 -38.36
CA VAL A 8 -7.79 -15.38 -38.19
C VAL A 8 -8.00 -14.56 -36.89
N ARG A 9 -9.26 -14.22 -36.55
CA ARG A 9 -9.58 -13.53 -35.29
C ARG A 9 -9.36 -14.40 -34.05
N GLN A 10 -9.53 -15.72 -34.13
CA GLN A 10 -9.23 -16.62 -33.02
C GLN A 10 -7.72 -16.77 -32.81
N ILE A 11 -6.95 -16.85 -33.88
CA ILE A 11 -5.48 -16.90 -33.83
C ILE A 11 -4.94 -15.61 -33.20
N SER A 12 -5.39 -14.43 -33.64
CA SER A 12 -4.92 -13.16 -33.07
C SER A 12 -5.26 -12.99 -31.58
N LYS A 13 -6.43 -13.48 -31.15
CA LYS A 13 -6.79 -13.52 -29.71
C LYS A 13 -5.88 -14.47 -28.92
N MET A 14 -5.49 -15.60 -29.52
CA MET A 14 -4.59 -16.55 -28.88
C MET A 14 -3.17 -15.98 -28.77
N ASP A 15 -2.70 -15.24 -29.78
CA ASP A 15 -1.42 -14.53 -29.76
C ASP A 15 -1.41 -13.43 -28.68
N GLN A 16 -2.47 -12.62 -28.59
CA GLN A 16 -2.62 -11.62 -27.53
C GLN A 16 -2.58 -12.25 -26.14
N LYS A 17 -3.24 -13.40 -25.96
CA LYS A 17 -3.21 -14.14 -24.69
C LYS A 17 -1.83 -14.73 -24.39
N MET A 18 -1.10 -15.17 -25.42
CA MET A 18 0.27 -15.66 -25.25
C MET A 18 1.21 -14.54 -24.80
N GLU A 19 1.12 -13.37 -25.42
CA GLU A 19 1.94 -12.22 -25.04
C GLU A 19 1.62 -11.72 -23.63
N SER A 20 0.35 -11.71 -23.22
CA SER A 20 -0.01 -11.35 -21.84
C SER A 20 0.55 -12.34 -20.82
N MET A 21 0.50 -13.65 -21.11
CA MET A 21 1.10 -14.67 -20.24
C MET A 21 2.63 -14.51 -20.14
N LYS A 22 3.32 -14.21 -21.23
CA LYS A 22 4.77 -13.92 -21.20
C LYS A 22 5.07 -12.72 -20.30
N ALA A 23 4.29 -11.65 -20.41
CA ALA A 23 4.45 -10.47 -19.56
C ALA A 23 4.27 -10.79 -18.07
N VAL A 24 3.28 -11.62 -17.73
CA VAL A 24 3.06 -12.10 -16.36
C VAL A 24 4.22 -12.94 -15.85
N VAL A 25 4.76 -13.85 -16.66
CA VAL A 25 5.93 -14.67 -16.28
C VAL A 25 7.14 -13.79 -16.00
N GLU A 26 7.39 -12.78 -16.82
CA GLU A 26 8.49 -11.82 -16.59
C GLU A 26 8.27 -10.96 -15.35
N GLN A 27 7.01 -10.63 -15.01
CA GLN A 27 6.67 -9.97 -13.75
C GLN A 27 6.97 -10.87 -12.55
N LEU A 28 6.52 -12.12 -12.58
CA LEU A 28 6.74 -13.08 -11.50
C LEU A 28 8.23 -13.38 -11.31
N ARG A 29 9.01 -13.50 -12.39
CA ARG A 29 10.47 -13.64 -12.32
C ARG A 29 11.10 -12.48 -11.54
N ARG A 30 10.69 -11.25 -11.81
CA ARG A 30 11.15 -10.06 -11.06
C ARG A 30 10.74 -10.11 -9.60
N GLU A 31 9.49 -10.47 -9.29
CA GLU A 31 8.99 -10.55 -7.91
C GLU A 31 9.68 -11.63 -7.07
N THR A 32 10.07 -12.75 -7.69
CA THR A 32 10.80 -13.81 -6.98
C THR A 32 12.22 -13.39 -6.58
N GLN A 33 12.83 -12.46 -7.33
CA GLN A 33 14.17 -11.95 -7.04
C GLN A 33 14.19 -10.92 -5.90
N VAL A 34 13.02 -10.47 -5.43
CA VAL A 34 12.93 -9.57 -4.27
C VAL A 34 13.33 -10.33 -3.00
N GLN A 35 14.39 -9.85 -2.36
CA GLN A 35 14.88 -10.40 -1.09
C GLN A 35 13.89 -10.10 0.04
N ARG A 36 13.51 -11.14 0.78
CA ARG A 36 12.60 -11.03 1.92
C ARG A 36 13.41 -11.03 3.22
N LYS A 37 12.98 -10.21 4.18
CA LYS A 37 13.48 -10.23 5.55
C LYS A 37 12.65 -11.18 6.41
N ASN A 38 13.23 -11.62 7.53
CA ASN A 38 12.50 -12.42 8.50
C ASN A 38 11.37 -11.59 9.12
N VAL A 39 10.18 -12.18 9.25
CA VAL A 39 9.02 -11.50 9.84
C VAL A 39 9.31 -11.05 11.27
N SER A 40 10.09 -11.83 12.03
CA SER A 40 10.51 -11.48 13.39
C SER A 40 11.46 -10.29 13.46
N GLU A 41 12.30 -10.07 12.44
CA GLU A 41 13.14 -8.87 12.32
C GLU A 41 12.28 -7.65 12.02
N VAL A 42 11.45 -7.73 10.98
CA VAL A 42 10.59 -6.62 10.55
C VAL A 42 9.62 -6.21 11.65
N ALA A 43 9.05 -7.18 12.39
CA ALA A 43 8.17 -6.87 13.52
C ALA A 43 8.89 -6.09 14.62
N ARG A 44 10.17 -6.39 14.89
CA ARG A 44 10.97 -5.65 15.86
C ARG A 44 11.25 -4.22 15.38
N ASP A 45 11.65 -4.07 14.12
CA ASP A 45 11.90 -2.76 13.52
C ASP A 45 10.65 -1.85 13.60
N LEU A 46 9.46 -2.42 13.38
CA LEU A 46 8.19 -1.70 13.52
C LEU A 46 7.92 -1.28 14.97
N LEU A 47 8.14 -2.17 15.94
CA LEU A 47 7.97 -1.85 17.36
C LEU A 47 8.93 -0.75 17.81
N ASP A 48 10.20 -0.86 17.42
CA ASP A 48 11.24 0.13 17.75
C ASP A 48 10.90 1.50 17.16
N TYR A 49 10.39 1.53 15.92
CA TYR A 49 9.91 2.75 15.30
C TYR A 49 8.74 3.37 16.09
N CYS A 50 7.75 2.56 16.46
CA CYS A 50 6.60 3.04 17.22
C CYS A 50 7.02 3.59 18.59
N GLU A 51 7.83 2.87 19.36
CA GLU A 51 8.29 3.32 20.68
C GLU A 51 9.11 4.62 20.59
N LYS A 52 9.97 4.75 19.56
CA LYS A 52 10.75 5.96 19.33
C LYS A 52 9.88 7.20 19.07
N HIS A 53 8.74 7.05 18.40
CA HIS A 53 7.88 8.18 18.01
C HIS A 53 6.64 8.34 18.89
N LYS A 54 6.39 7.42 19.81
CA LYS A 54 5.26 7.44 20.74
C LYS A 54 5.11 8.75 21.51
N GLY A 55 6.23 9.35 21.92
CA GLY A 55 6.22 10.61 22.66
C GLY A 55 5.86 11.84 21.81
N SER A 56 6.06 11.78 20.49
CA SER A 56 5.65 12.85 19.56
C SER A 56 4.23 12.67 19.05
N ASP A 57 3.67 11.46 19.15
CA ASP A 57 2.31 11.18 18.76
C ASP A 57 1.35 11.64 19.86
N THR A 58 0.69 12.76 19.61
CA THR A 58 -0.22 13.42 20.55
C THR A 58 -1.51 12.62 20.80
N LEU A 59 -1.85 11.68 19.91
CA LEU A 59 -2.99 10.79 20.08
C LEU A 59 -2.64 9.61 21.00
N VAL A 60 -1.38 9.19 21.02
CA VAL A 60 -0.90 8.08 21.85
C VAL A 60 -0.42 8.54 23.23
N SER A 61 0.32 9.64 23.29
CA SER A 61 0.86 10.21 24.55
C SER A 61 -0.16 11.06 25.32
N GLY A 62 -1.24 11.48 24.65
CA GLY A 62 -2.24 12.39 25.18
C GLY A 62 -1.85 13.85 24.95
N THR A 63 -2.83 14.67 24.54
CA THR A 63 -2.64 16.10 24.35
C THR A 63 -3.12 16.84 25.59
N THR A 64 -2.36 17.83 26.05
CA THR A 64 -2.86 18.75 27.06
C THR A 64 -3.92 19.67 26.46
N ASP A 65 -4.92 20.06 27.25
CA ASP A 65 -5.97 21.01 26.85
C ASP A 65 -5.43 22.26 26.11
N ALA A 66 -4.25 22.76 26.48
CA ALA A 66 -3.64 23.95 25.88
C ALA A 66 -3.07 23.71 24.47
N GLN A 67 -2.68 22.47 24.15
CA GLN A 67 -2.07 22.10 22.86
C GLN A 67 -3.08 21.52 21.87
N ASN A 68 -4.30 21.21 22.30
CA ASN A 68 -5.35 20.67 21.44
C ASN A 68 -6.05 21.80 20.65
N PRO A 69 -5.86 21.91 19.32
CA PRO A 69 -6.51 22.93 18.50
C PRO A 69 -8.04 22.74 18.38
N PHE A 70 -8.56 21.56 18.70
CA PHE A 70 -9.99 21.24 18.69
C PHE A 70 -10.67 21.42 20.04
N ARG A 71 -9.98 21.96 21.04
CA ARG A 71 -10.57 22.21 22.35
C ARG A 71 -11.70 23.24 22.25
N GLU A 72 -12.78 23.00 23.00
CA GLU A 72 -13.81 24.01 23.23
C GLU A 72 -13.19 25.26 23.88
N LYS A 73 -13.30 26.40 23.19
CA LYS A 73 -12.91 27.68 23.78
C LYS A 73 -13.83 27.92 24.97
N LYS A 74 -13.29 28.00 26.20
CA LYS A 74 -14.06 28.53 27.34
C LYS A 74 -14.62 29.88 26.90
N GLY A 75 -15.93 30.02 26.90
CA GLY A 75 -16.61 31.24 26.45
C GLY A 75 -15.99 32.46 27.11
N CYS A 76 -15.65 33.46 26.30
CA CYS A 76 -15.24 34.76 26.80
C CYS A 76 -16.45 35.36 27.53
N THR A 77 -16.38 35.48 28.86
CA THR A 77 -17.29 36.40 29.56
C THR A 77 -16.61 37.75 29.52
N MET A 78 -17.09 38.62 28.62
CA MET A 78 -16.77 40.03 28.66
C MET A 78 -17.45 40.59 29.91
N ILE A 79 -16.66 40.97 30.93
CA ILE A 79 -17.12 41.83 32.02
C ILE A 79 -16.79 43.26 31.64
#